data_AF-A0A7Y6CEE3-F1
#
_entry.id   AF-A0A7Y6CEE3-F1
#
_cell.length_a   1.000
_cell.length_b   1.000
_cell.length_c   1.000
_cell.angle_alpha   90.00
_cell.angle_beta   90.00
_cell.angle_gamma   90.00
#
_symmetry.space_group_name_H-M   'P 1'
#
loop_
_entity.id
_entity.type
_entity.pdbx_description
1 polymer ?
#
loop_
_entity_poly.entity_id
_entity_poly.type
_entity_poly.pdbx_seq_one_letter_code
_entity_poly.pdbx_strand_id
1 'polypeptide(L)'
;MTTPSPQPSLTSLPRLEDLPQTGDGAYEPEGVREAFESFRRHSLQLQAQLRVLQAAGKTASVDPTGHAVRMDALHLIRAAAEFADALERDAQNASAAQLGRTEVEVTRRQRELQERERQIDRYREESERQRNEILNAAKAEARELLATSNRDANAEVREAEARGARLLEQSRHQATELTNAARAEVEQTLEWARAQAGAILARAQHGAEQLLTAAGLGSEALAEVSEAIVGAARASAEESRGRVPVPPPARTQPPIAAAPEPAPPVTPPTAGEPPTEEPPTEEPPVSGPPVTPEPPTSPAPEQGEDAS
;
A
#
# COMPACT_ATOMS: atom_id res chain seq x y z
N MET A 1 -68.21 -91.66 -10.91
CA MET A 1 -67.57 -90.50 -10.25
C MET A 1 -66.19 -90.36 -10.85
N THR A 2 -66.00 -89.36 -11.70
CA THR A 2 -64.70 -89.05 -12.32
C THR A 2 -64.52 -87.54 -12.19
N THR A 3 -63.45 -87.14 -11.52
CA THR A 3 -63.11 -85.78 -11.09
C THR A 3 -62.82 -84.84 -12.27
N PRO A 4 -63.27 -83.57 -12.24
CA PRO A 4 -62.89 -82.60 -13.27
C PRO A 4 -61.42 -82.18 -13.12
N SER A 5 -60.70 -82.15 -14.25
CA SER A 5 -59.33 -81.62 -14.34
C SER A 5 -59.28 -80.12 -14.05
N PRO A 6 -58.24 -79.61 -13.37
CA PRO A 6 -58.07 -78.18 -13.11
C PRO A 6 -57.73 -77.44 -14.42
N GLN A 7 -58.54 -76.46 -14.80
CA GLN A 7 -58.17 -75.51 -15.85
C GLN A 7 -57.17 -74.49 -15.28
N PRO A 8 -56.05 -74.19 -15.96
CA PRO A 8 -55.11 -73.17 -15.51
C PRO A 8 -55.75 -71.79 -15.68
N SER A 9 -56.04 -71.12 -14.57
CA SER A 9 -56.50 -69.74 -14.52
C SER A 9 -55.43 -68.79 -15.08
N LEU A 10 -55.82 -67.96 -16.06
CA LEU A 10 -54.99 -66.87 -16.57
C LEU A 10 -54.71 -65.88 -15.43
N THR A 11 -53.45 -65.48 -15.26
CA THR A 11 -53.11 -64.39 -14.33
C THR A 11 -53.74 -63.09 -14.82
N SER A 12 -54.35 -62.33 -13.91
CA SER A 12 -54.98 -61.04 -14.21
C SER A 12 -53.98 -60.09 -14.86
N LEU A 13 -54.37 -59.47 -15.96
CA LEU A 13 -53.57 -58.41 -16.59
C LEU A 13 -53.46 -57.20 -15.63
N PRO A 14 -52.26 -56.68 -15.36
CA PRO A 14 -52.10 -55.47 -14.57
C PRO A 14 -52.77 -54.29 -15.30
N ARG A 15 -53.57 -53.49 -14.57
CA ARG A 15 -54.23 -52.31 -15.15
C ARG A 15 -53.33 -51.09 -14.98
N LEU A 16 -53.47 -50.13 -15.90
CA LEU A 16 -52.72 -48.87 -15.85
C LEU A 16 -52.98 -48.09 -14.55
N GLU A 17 -54.16 -48.26 -13.98
CA GLU A 17 -54.61 -47.64 -12.72
C GLU A 17 -53.90 -48.22 -11.48
N ASP A 18 -53.34 -49.43 -11.58
CA ASP A 18 -52.70 -50.13 -10.46
C ASP A 18 -51.19 -49.83 -10.34
N LEU A 19 -50.65 -49.00 -11.23
CA LEU A 19 -49.22 -48.66 -11.26
C LEU A 19 -48.87 -47.57 -10.23
N PRO A 20 -47.81 -47.77 -9.43
CA PRO A 20 -47.37 -46.76 -8.48
C PRO A 20 -46.89 -45.49 -9.19
N GLN A 21 -47.30 -44.32 -8.67
CA GLN A 21 -46.90 -43.00 -9.14
C GLN A 21 -46.02 -42.31 -8.10
N THR A 22 -44.98 -41.61 -8.56
CA THR A 22 -44.13 -40.74 -7.76
C THR A 22 -44.87 -39.44 -7.43
N GLY A 23 -44.47 -38.73 -6.36
CA GLY A 23 -45.12 -37.49 -5.90
C GLY A 23 -45.25 -36.37 -6.94
N ASP A 24 -44.47 -36.43 -8.03
CA ASP A 24 -44.52 -35.50 -9.17
C ASP A 24 -45.49 -35.95 -10.28
N GLY A 25 -46.30 -36.99 -10.06
CA GLY A 25 -47.28 -37.51 -11.02
C GLY A 25 -46.69 -38.39 -12.14
N ALA A 26 -45.40 -38.67 -12.11
CA ALA A 26 -44.74 -39.61 -13.01
C ALA A 26 -44.90 -41.06 -12.51
N TYR A 27 -45.00 -42.04 -13.40
CA TYR A 27 -45.01 -43.45 -13.01
C TYR A 27 -43.65 -43.91 -12.50
N GLU A 28 -43.66 -44.72 -11.45
CA GLU A 28 -42.43 -45.25 -10.86
C GLU A 28 -41.75 -46.25 -11.82
N PRO A 29 -40.45 -46.07 -12.13
CA PRO A 29 -39.77 -46.84 -13.17
C PRO A 29 -39.69 -48.34 -12.86
N GLU A 30 -39.56 -48.72 -11.58
CA GLU A 30 -39.53 -50.12 -11.17
C GLU A 30 -40.91 -50.77 -11.29
N GLY A 31 -41.98 -50.09 -10.86
CA GLY A 31 -43.35 -50.57 -10.98
C GLY A 31 -43.79 -50.75 -12.44
N VAL A 32 -43.42 -49.81 -13.33
CA VAL A 32 -43.67 -49.95 -14.77
C VAL A 32 -42.93 -51.17 -15.34
N ARG A 33 -41.66 -51.37 -14.97
CA ARG A 33 -40.86 -52.52 -15.43
C ARG A 33 -41.48 -53.85 -15.00
N GLU A 34 -41.96 -53.95 -13.77
CA GLU A 34 -42.63 -55.14 -13.24
C GLU A 34 -43.96 -55.41 -13.97
N ALA A 35 -44.76 -54.37 -14.24
CA ALA A 35 -45.99 -54.51 -15.01
C ALA A 35 -45.73 -55.02 -16.45
N PHE A 36 -44.69 -54.51 -17.12
CA PHE A 36 -44.27 -55.02 -18.43
C PHE A 36 -43.73 -56.46 -18.38
N GLU A 37 -43.09 -56.86 -17.28
CA GLU A 37 -42.66 -58.24 -17.10
C GLU A 37 -43.83 -59.19 -16.83
N SER A 38 -44.81 -58.78 -16.03
CA SER A 38 -46.06 -59.50 -15.80
C SER A 38 -46.86 -59.67 -17.10
N PHE A 39 -46.99 -58.61 -17.89
CA PHE A 39 -47.60 -58.67 -19.23
C PHE A 39 -46.87 -59.65 -20.15
N ARG A 40 -45.53 -59.64 -20.16
CA ARG A 40 -44.73 -60.62 -20.94
C ARG A 40 -45.00 -62.06 -20.49
N ARG A 41 -45.01 -62.34 -19.18
CA ARG A 41 -45.34 -63.68 -18.64
C ARG A 41 -46.76 -64.11 -19.06
N HIS A 42 -47.72 -63.20 -18.96
CA HIS A 42 -49.10 -63.44 -19.40
C HIS A 42 -49.18 -63.74 -20.91
N SER A 43 -48.47 -62.99 -21.75
CA SER A 43 -48.43 -63.21 -23.20
C SER A 43 -47.82 -64.57 -23.57
N LEU A 44 -46.78 -65.01 -22.86
CA LEU A 44 -46.18 -66.34 -23.04
C LEU A 44 -47.13 -67.46 -22.60
N GLN A 45 -47.87 -67.26 -21.50
CA GLN A 45 -48.90 -68.19 -21.05
C GLN A 45 -50.03 -68.33 -22.07
N LEU A 46 -50.47 -67.22 -22.67
CA LEU A 46 -51.47 -67.22 -23.74
C LEU A 46 -50.96 -67.94 -25.00
N GLN A 47 -49.72 -67.68 -25.41
CA GLN A 47 -49.10 -68.40 -26.55
C GLN A 47 -49.00 -69.91 -26.29
N ALA A 48 -48.69 -70.33 -25.07
CA ALA A 48 -48.67 -71.75 -24.70
C ALA A 48 -50.08 -72.37 -24.77
N GLN A 49 -51.11 -71.69 -24.27
CA GLN A 49 -52.50 -72.14 -24.38
C GLN A 49 -52.99 -72.22 -25.83
N LEU A 50 -52.65 -71.23 -26.67
CA LEU A 50 -52.97 -71.25 -28.09
C LEU A 50 -52.27 -72.39 -28.83
N ARG A 51 -51.00 -72.71 -28.50
CA ARG A 51 -50.31 -73.89 -29.05
C ARG A 51 -50.98 -75.20 -28.63
N VAL A 52 -51.44 -75.31 -27.38
CA VAL A 52 -52.18 -76.48 -26.90
C VAL A 52 -53.53 -76.61 -27.59
N LEU A 53 -54.26 -75.51 -27.78
CA LEU A 53 -55.53 -75.50 -28.52
C LEU A 53 -55.34 -75.78 -30.01
N GLN A 54 -54.26 -75.30 -30.64
CA GLN A 54 -53.90 -75.64 -32.02
C GLN A 54 -53.46 -77.10 -32.17
N ALA A 55 -52.81 -77.67 -31.16
CA ALA A 55 -52.48 -79.10 -31.12
C ALA A 55 -53.74 -79.96 -30.92
N ALA A 56 -54.71 -79.51 -30.13
CA ALA A 56 -56.01 -80.17 -29.94
C ALA A 56 -56.98 -79.99 -31.13
N GLY A 57 -56.91 -78.87 -31.85
CA GLY A 57 -57.75 -78.53 -33.01
C GLY A 57 -57.34 -79.18 -34.32
N LYS A 58 -56.27 -79.99 -34.34
CA LYS A 58 -55.73 -80.62 -35.56
C LYS A 58 -56.60 -81.76 -36.12
N THR A 59 -57.73 -82.07 -35.50
CA THR A 59 -58.66 -83.15 -35.91
C THR A 59 -60.03 -82.69 -36.43
N ALA A 60 -60.28 -81.38 -36.60
CA ALA A 60 -61.53 -80.91 -37.21
C ALA A 60 -61.28 -79.70 -38.13
N SER A 61 -61.43 -79.93 -39.44
CA SER A 61 -61.43 -78.88 -40.45
C SER A 61 -62.71 -78.04 -40.34
N VAL A 62 -62.59 -76.78 -39.93
CA VAL A 62 -63.68 -75.80 -40.07
C VAL A 62 -63.04 -74.48 -40.51
N ASP A 63 -63.34 -74.07 -41.74
CA ASP A 63 -62.82 -72.90 -42.44
C ASP A 63 -63.76 -71.65 -42.37
N PRO A 64 -64.07 -71.13 -41.15
CA PRO A 64 -64.54 -69.75 -40.96
C PRO A 64 -63.70 -68.95 -39.93
N THR A 65 -62.69 -69.55 -39.29
CA THR A 65 -61.82 -68.90 -38.27
C THR A 65 -60.79 -67.95 -38.88
N GLY A 66 -60.36 -68.17 -40.14
CA GLY A 66 -59.37 -67.32 -40.81
C GLY A 66 -59.88 -65.93 -41.22
N HIS A 67 -61.19 -65.73 -41.38
CA HIS A 67 -61.75 -64.39 -41.62
C HIS A 67 -61.82 -63.58 -40.32
N ALA A 68 -62.27 -64.19 -39.22
CA ALA A 68 -62.28 -63.54 -37.90
C ALA A 68 -60.88 -63.14 -37.43
N VAL A 69 -59.88 -64.02 -37.60
CA VAL A 69 -58.48 -63.73 -37.26
C VAL A 69 -57.90 -62.61 -38.14
N ARG A 70 -58.24 -62.57 -39.44
CA ARG A 70 -57.83 -61.46 -40.32
C ARG A 70 -58.48 -60.14 -39.94
N MET A 71 -59.77 -60.15 -39.61
CA MET A 71 -60.46 -58.96 -39.14
C MET A 71 -59.90 -58.47 -37.81
N ASP A 72 -59.63 -59.37 -36.86
CA ASP A 72 -59.00 -59.03 -35.57
C ASP A 72 -57.59 -58.46 -35.76
N ALA A 73 -56.78 -59.05 -36.66
CA ALA A 73 -55.47 -58.49 -37.02
C ALA A 73 -55.57 -57.08 -37.64
N LEU A 74 -56.58 -56.82 -38.48
CA LEU A 74 -56.81 -55.47 -39.03
C LEU A 74 -57.25 -54.47 -37.94
N HIS A 75 -58.10 -54.90 -36.99
CA HIS A 75 -58.47 -54.06 -35.84
C HIS A 75 -57.25 -53.78 -34.94
N LEU A 76 -56.37 -54.76 -34.73
CA LEU A 76 -55.15 -54.58 -33.97
C LEU A 76 -54.17 -53.63 -34.66
N ILE A 77 -53.99 -53.75 -35.99
CA ILE A 77 -53.15 -52.82 -36.76
C ILE A 77 -53.72 -51.40 -36.69
N ARG A 78 -55.05 -51.25 -36.80
CA ARG A 78 -55.70 -49.95 -36.66
C ARG A 78 -55.54 -49.38 -35.26
N ALA A 79 -55.77 -50.18 -34.21
CA ALA A 79 -55.56 -49.77 -32.83
C ALA A 79 -54.09 -49.41 -32.55
N ALA A 80 -53.13 -50.13 -33.14
CA ALA A 80 -51.71 -49.82 -33.05
C ALA A 80 -51.35 -48.50 -33.76
N ALA A 81 -51.95 -48.21 -34.92
CA ALA A 81 -51.78 -46.94 -35.62
C ALA A 81 -52.37 -45.77 -34.82
N GLU A 82 -53.59 -45.92 -34.30
CA GLU A 82 -54.24 -44.91 -33.43
C GLU A 82 -53.43 -44.67 -32.14
N PHE A 83 -52.85 -45.73 -31.56
CA PHE A 83 -51.95 -45.62 -30.41
C PHE A 83 -50.63 -44.90 -30.74
N ALA A 84 -50.03 -45.17 -31.91
CA ALA A 84 -48.82 -44.48 -32.36
C ALA A 84 -49.08 -42.98 -32.56
N ASP A 85 -50.20 -42.61 -33.17
CA ASP A 85 -50.61 -41.20 -33.34
C ASP A 85 -50.88 -40.51 -31.99
N ALA A 86 -51.37 -41.25 -31.00
CA ALA A 86 -51.56 -40.74 -29.64
C ALA A 86 -50.21 -40.53 -28.93
N LEU A 87 -49.28 -41.47 -29.07
CA LEU A 87 -47.94 -41.38 -28.51
C LEU A 87 -47.14 -40.22 -29.13
N GLU A 88 -47.24 -40.02 -30.45
CA GLU A 88 -46.59 -38.90 -31.12
C GLU A 88 -47.14 -37.55 -30.61
N ARG A 89 -48.46 -37.43 -30.49
CA ARG A 89 -49.09 -36.22 -29.94
C ARG A 89 -48.69 -35.96 -28.49
N ASP A 90 -48.62 -36.98 -27.65
CA ASP A 90 -48.17 -36.84 -26.27
C ASP A 90 -46.69 -36.41 -26.19
N ALA A 91 -45.82 -37.04 -26.99
CA ALA A 91 -44.41 -36.66 -27.08
C ALA A 91 -44.22 -35.22 -27.58
N GLN A 92 -44.98 -34.81 -28.59
CA GLN A 92 -44.98 -33.43 -29.09
C GLN A 92 -45.44 -32.45 -28.01
N ASN A 93 -46.54 -32.74 -27.32
CA ASN A 93 -47.05 -31.90 -26.22
C ASN A 93 -46.04 -31.81 -25.06
N ALA A 94 -45.45 -32.93 -24.64
CA ALA A 94 -44.44 -32.97 -23.60
C ALA A 94 -43.18 -32.19 -23.99
N SER A 95 -42.72 -32.32 -25.24
CA SER A 95 -41.56 -31.57 -25.73
C SER A 95 -41.83 -30.07 -25.80
N ALA A 96 -43.01 -29.65 -26.26
CA ALA A 96 -43.42 -28.25 -26.28
C ALA A 96 -43.49 -27.67 -24.86
N ALA A 97 -44.03 -28.43 -23.89
CA ALA A 97 -44.09 -28.01 -22.50
C ALA A 97 -42.70 -27.93 -21.83
N GLN A 98 -41.76 -28.79 -22.21
CA GLN A 98 -40.37 -28.70 -21.73
C GLN A 98 -39.63 -27.52 -22.35
N LEU A 99 -39.74 -27.32 -23.67
CA LEU A 99 -39.13 -26.19 -24.37
C LEU A 99 -39.69 -24.85 -23.85
N GLY A 100 -41.01 -24.75 -23.65
CA GLY A 100 -41.60 -23.54 -23.08
C GLY A 100 -41.08 -23.23 -21.67
N ARG A 101 -40.85 -24.25 -20.83
CA ARG A 101 -40.24 -24.06 -19.50
C ARG A 101 -38.79 -23.60 -19.59
N THR A 102 -37.99 -24.23 -20.44
CA THR A 102 -36.57 -23.86 -20.59
C THR A 102 -36.40 -22.48 -21.22
N GLU A 103 -37.24 -22.09 -22.17
CA GLU A 103 -37.25 -20.73 -22.74
C GLU A 103 -37.54 -19.66 -21.67
N VAL A 104 -38.51 -19.90 -20.80
CA VAL A 104 -38.81 -18.99 -19.68
C VAL A 104 -37.64 -18.91 -18.70
N GLU A 105 -36.99 -20.03 -18.40
CA GLU A 105 -35.80 -20.03 -17.54
C GLU A 105 -34.60 -19.31 -18.17
N VAL A 106 -34.35 -19.53 -19.46
CA VAL A 106 -33.26 -18.88 -20.20
C VAL A 106 -33.49 -17.37 -20.27
N THR A 107 -34.70 -16.94 -20.62
CA THR A 107 -35.05 -15.51 -20.67
C THR A 107 -34.97 -14.86 -19.29
N ARG A 108 -35.37 -15.57 -18.22
CA ARG A 108 -35.19 -15.11 -16.84
C ARG A 108 -33.71 -14.97 -16.48
N ARG A 109 -32.90 -16.00 -16.69
CA ARG A 109 -31.45 -15.97 -16.39
C ARG A 109 -30.73 -14.88 -17.19
N GLN A 110 -31.11 -14.68 -18.45
CA GLN A 110 -30.53 -13.62 -19.28
C GLN A 110 -30.83 -12.22 -18.72
N ARG A 111 -32.05 -11.98 -18.20
CA ARG A 111 -32.39 -10.72 -17.53
C ARG A 111 -31.61 -10.52 -16.24
N GLU A 112 -31.50 -11.57 -15.41
CA GLU A 112 -30.72 -11.53 -14.17
C GLU A 112 -29.24 -11.26 -14.44
N LEU A 113 -28.66 -11.84 -15.50
CA LEU A 113 -27.29 -11.57 -15.92
C LEU A 113 -27.11 -10.11 -16.37
N GLN A 114 -28.02 -9.59 -17.20
CA GLN A 114 -27.97 -8.18 -17.63
C GLN A 114 -28.09 -7.21 -16.44
N GLU A 115 -28.90 -7.53 -15.44
CA GLU A 115 -29.02 -6.72 -14.23
C GLU A 115 -27.74 -6.76 -13.38
N ARG A 116 -27.13 -7.94 -13.23
CA ARG A 116 -25.84 -8.10 -12.56
C ARG A 116 -24.72 -7.35 -13.27
N GLU A 117 -24.65 -7.42 -14.60
CA GLU A 117 -23.68 -6.66 -15.40
C GLU A 117 -23.83 -5.16 -15.17
N ARG A 118 -25.06 -4.62 -15.24
CA ARG A 118 -25.33 -3.22 -14.92
C ARG A 118 -24.96 -2.83 -13.49
N GLN A 119 -25.10 -3.76 -12.54
CA GLN A 119 -24.69 -3.52 -11.16
C GLN A 119 -23.17 -3.49 -11.02
N ILE A 120 -22.46 -4.39 -11.70
CA ILE A 120 -20.99 -4.41 -11.74
C ILE A 120 -20.46 -3.12 -12.35
N ASP A 121 -21.04 -2.65 -13.45
CA ASP A 121 -20.60 -1.41 -14.10
C ASP A 121 -20.82 -0.19 -13.19
N ARG A 122 -21.96 -0.12 -12.49
CA ARG A 122 -22.18 0.91 -11.46
C ARG A 122 -21.11 0.88 -10.36
N TYR A 123 -20.80 -0.29 -9.81
CA TYR A 123 -19.75 -0.40 -8.80
C TYR A 123 -18.37 -0.03 -9.33
N ARG A 124 -18.07 -0.36 -10.60
CA ARG A 124 -16.82 0.05 -11.24
C ARG A 124 -16.73 1.57 -11.37
N GLU A 125 -17.77 2.22 -11.89
CA GLU A 125 -17.82 3.68 -12.01
C GLU A 125 -17.71 4.36 -10.64
N GLU A 126 -18.44 3.87 -9.64
CA GLU A 126 -18.39 4.41 -8.27
C GLU A 126 -17.00 4.22 -7.65
N SER A 127 -16.39 3.04 -7.82
CA SER A 127 -15.04 2.76 -7.33
C SER A 127 -14.00 3.64 -8.02
N GLU A 128 -14.12 3.87 -9.33
CA GLU A 128 -13.25 4.79 -10.07
C GLU A 128 -13.42 6.24 -9.62
N ARG A 129 -14.67 6.68 -9.37
CA ARG A 129 -14.95 8.01 -8.80
C ARG A 129 -14.30 8.17 -7.43
N GLN A 130 -14.52 7.21 -6.53
CA GLN A 130 -13.91 7.23 -5.19
C GLN A 130 -12.38 7.22 -5.26
N ARG A 131 -11.79 6.40 -6.14
CA ARG A 131 -10.34 6.39 -6.34
C ARG A 131 -9.83 7.75 -6.81
N ASN A 132 -10.53 8.39 -7.75
CA ASN A 132 -10.16 9.72 -8.25
C ASN A 132 -10.33 10.80 -7.17
N GLU A 133 -11.39 10.73 -6.36
CA GLU A 133 -11.60 11.63 -5.21
C GLU A 133 -10.46 11.51 -4.20
N ILE A 134 -10.09 10.28 -3.80
CA ILE A 134 -8.98 10.03 -2.87
C ILE A 134 -7.66 10.54 -3.46
N LEU A 135 -7.39 10.28 -4.74
CA LEU A 135 -6.17 10.75 -5.39
C LEU A 135 -6.11 12.28 -5.49
N ASN A 136 -7.23 12.93 -5.76
CA ASN A 136 -7.29 14.39 -5.83
C ASN A 136 -7.16 15.02 -4.44
N ALA A 137 -7.80 14.45 -3.42
CA ALA A 137 -7.64 14.86 -2.03
C ALA A 137 -6.19 14.72 -1.56
N ALA A 138 -5.58 13.55 -1.73
CA ALA A 138 -4.18 13.32 -1.38
C ALA A 138 -3.22 14.27 -2.11
N LYS A 139 -3.47 14.58 -3.38
CA LYS A 139 -2.68 15.59 -4.13
C LYS A 139 -2.87 17.01 -3.60
N ALA A 140 -4.07 17.37 -3.15
CA ALA A 140 -4.35 18.67 -2.56
C ALA A 140 -3.64 18.80 -1.20
N GLU A 141 -3.79 17.80 -0.34
CA GLU A 141 -3.12 17.72 0.97
C GLU A 141 -1.59 17.76 0.82
N ALA A 142 -1.02 17.00 -0.12
CA ALA A 142 0.42 17.03 -0.36
C ALA A 142 0.92 18.42 -0.79
N ARG A 143 0.18 19.13 -1.64
CA ARG A 143 0.53 20.50 -2.05
C ARG A 143 0.41 21.48 -0.89
N GLU A 144 -0.62 21.36 -0.07
CA GLU A 144 -0.80 22.21 1.11
C GLU A 144 0.31 21.99 2.14
N LEU A 145 0.64 20.73 2.44
CA LEU A 145 1.73 20.38 3.35
C LEU A 145 3.08 20.94 2.86
N LEU A 146 3.37 20.79 1.56
CA LEU A 146 4.58 21.37 0.97
C LEU A 146 4.57 22.90 1.02
N ALA A 147 3.44 23.54 0.75
CA ALA A 147 3.33 25.00 0.79
C ALA A 147 3.48 25.55 2.21
N THR A 148 2.95 24.84 3.21
CA THR A 148 3.08 25.19 4.64
C THR A 148 4.52 24.97 5.11
N SER A 149 5.10 23.80 4.84
CA SER A 149 6.50 23.49 5.19
C SER A 149 7.48 24.49 4.57
N ASN A 150 7.28 24.89 3.31
CA ASN A 150 8.10 25.90 2.67
C ASN A 150 7.94 27.29 3.30
N ARG A 151 6.72 27.66 3.74
CA ARG A 151 6.49 28.93 4.44
C ARG A 151 7.21 28.95 5.79
N ASP A 152 7.10 27.87 6.55
CA ASP A 152 7.72 27.75 7.87
C ASP A 152 9.25 27.73 7.76
N ALA A 153 9.81 26.95 6.83
CA ALA A 153 11.25 26.92 6.57
C ALA A 153 11.80 28.31 6.20
N ASN A 154 11.09 29.06 5.34
CA ASN A 154 11.49 30.42 4.98
C ASN A 154 11.36 31.41 6.15
N ALA A 155 10.38 31.23 7.03
CA ALA A 155 10.23 32.05 8.23
C ALA A 155 11.39 31.82 9.21
N GLU A 156 11.75 30.55 9.44
CA GLU A 156 12.88 30.16 10.31
C GLU A 156 14.23 30.66 9.78
N VAL A 157 14.47 30.58 8.46
CA VAL A 157 15.68 31.12 7.83
C VAL A 157 15.78 32.63 8.06
N ARG A 158 14.69 33.38 7.82
CA ARG A 158 14.67 34.84 8.06
C ARG A 158 14.89 35.19 9.53
N GLU A 159 14.33 34.42 10.46
CA GLU A 159 14.56 34.64 11.88
C GLU A 159 16.01 34.35 12.27
N ALA A 160 16.59 33.25 11.75
CA ALA A 160 17.98 32.90 11.96
C ALA A 160 18.92 33.98 11.41
N GLU A 161 18.66 34.51 10.21
CA GLU A 161 19.38 35.63 9.61
C GLU A 161 19.28 36.89 10.48
N ALA A 162 18.08 37.23 10.96
CA ALA A 162 17.88 38.39 11.84
C ALA A 162 18.59 38.23 13.20
N ARG A 163 18.62 37.01 13.76
CA ARG A 163 19.41 36.69 14.97
C ARG A 163 20.91 36.82 14.68
N GLY A 164 21.39 36.30 13.56
CA GLY A 164 22.78 36.41 13.12
C GLY A 164 23.23 37.86 12.91
N ALA A 165 22.41 38.68 12.25
CA ALA A 165 22.69 40.09 12.03
C ALA A 165 22.83 40.87 13.36
N ARG A 166 21.96 40.60 14.34
CA ARG A 166 22.04 41.20 15.68
C ARG A 166 23.32 40.81 16.42
N LEU A 167 23.71 39.53 16.37
CA LEU A 167 24.96 39.07 16.97
C LEU A 167 26.21 39.68 16.31
N LEU A 168 26.18 39.85 14.98
CA LEU A 168 27.26 40.52 14.25
C LEU A 168 27.36 42.00 14.62
N GLU A 169 26.23 42.69 14.80
CA GLU A 169 26.23 44.08 15.24
C GLU A 169 26.73 44.23 16.68
N GLN A 170 26.29 43.36 17.59
CA GLN A 170 26.78 43.32 18.97
C GLN A 170 28.30 43.07 19.02
N SER A 171 28.80 42.09 18.27
CA SER A 171 30.24 41.78 18.26
C SER A 171 31.07 42.92 17.66
N ARG A 172 30.55 43.61 16.63
CA ARG A 172 31.18 44.84 16.10
C ARG A 172 31.24 45.94 17.16
N HIS A 173 30.15 46.18 17.87
CA HIS A 173 30.11 47.18 18.93
C HIS A 173 31.13 46.85 20.03
N GLN A 174 31.12 45.62 20.55
CA GLN A 174 32.09 45.16 21.55
C GLN A 174 33.54 45.29 21.06
N ALA A 175 33.82 44.93 19.81
CA ALA A 175 35.16 45.09 19.24
C ALA A 175 35.59 46.56 19.19
N THR A 176 34.67 47.49 18.84
CA THR A 176 34.96 48.93 18.87
C THR A 176 35.17 49.44 20.30
N GLU A 177 34.38 48.98 21.27
CA GLU A 177 34.54 49.35 22.68
C GLU A 177 35.88 48.89 23.23
N LEU A 178 36.26 47.63 23.00
CA LEU A 178 37.56 47.09 23.41
C LEU A 178 38.73 47.82 22.74
N THR A 179 38.60 48.18 21.47
CA THR A 179 39.63 48.94 20.76
C THR A 179 39.79 50.35 21.34
N ASN A 180 38.68 51.02 21.65
CA ASN A 180 38.68 52.34 22.26
C ASN A 180 39.22 52.29 23.70
N ALA A 181 38.82 51.28 24.49
CA ALA A 181 39.33 51.05 25.84
C ALA A 181 40.85 50.82 25.83
N ALA A 182 41.36 49.95 24.95
CA ALA A 182 42.79 49.71 24.82
C ALA A 182 43.57 50.97 24.41
N ARG A 183 43.01 51.82 23.53
CA ARG A 183 43.62 53.13 23.20
C ARG A 183 43.68 54.05 24.40
N ALA A 184 42.58 54.16 25.15
CA ALA A 184 42.52 55.00 26.34
C ALA A 184 43.51 54.53 27.43
N GLU A 185 43.65 53.22 27.64
CA GLU A 185 44.65 52.67 28.56
C GLU A 185 46.08 53.01 28.11
N VAL A 186 46.39 52.87 26.81
CA VAL A 186 47.71 53.23 26.28
C VAL A 186 47.97 54.73 26.46
N GLU A 187 47.01 55.60 26.15
CA GLU A 187 47.13 57.04 26.37
C GLU A 187 47.38 57.38 27.85
N GLN A 188 46.64 56.74 28.76
CA GLN A 188 46.84 56.88 30.20
C GLN A 188 48.25 56.44 30.63
N THR A 189 48.74 55.30 30.13
CA THR A 189 50.10 54.83 30.45
C THR A 189 51.18 55.78 29.92
N LEU A 190 50.99 56.34 28.73
CA LEU A 190 51.90 57.32 28.15
C LEU A 190 51.86 58.65 28.91
N GLU A 191 50.70 59.11 29.33
CA GLU A 191 50.56 60.30 30.18
C GLU A 191 51.25 60.10 31.53
N TRP A 192 51.04 58.96 32.18
CA TRP A 192 51.73 58.60 33.42
C TRP A 192 53.25 58.55 33.23
N ALA A 193 53.74 57.91 32.16
CA ALA A 193 55.17 57.86 31.85
C ALA A 193 55.77 59.25 31.58
N ARG A 194 55.03 60.15 30.90
CA ARG A 194 55.45 61.54 30.68
C ARG A 194 55.51 62.33 31.99
N ALA A 195 54.51 62.17 32.86
CA ALA A 195 54.49 62.81 34.17
C ALA A 195 55.68 62.34 35.04
N GLN A 196 55.97 61.05 35.04
CA GLN A 196 57.11 60.48 35.76
C GLN A 196 58.45 60.96 35.20
N ALA A 197 58.61 60.98 33.86
CA ALA A 197 59.81 61.51 33.22
C ALA A 197 60.01 63.00 33.55
N GLY A 198 58.93 63.79 33.56
CA GLY A 198 58.95 65.19 33.97
C GLY A 198 59.43 65.38 35.41
N ALA A 199 58.95 64.54 36.34
CA ALA A 199 59.39 64.57 37.74
C ALA A 199 60.87 64.20 37.92
N ILE A 200 61.38 63.22 37.16
CA ILE A 200 62.79 62.84 37.17
C ILE A 200 63.66 63.98 36.62
N LEU A 201 63.25 64.59 35.50
CA LEU A 201 63.96 65.71 34.89
C LEU A 201 64.02 66.92 35.83
N ALA A 202 62.90 67.30 36.46
CA ALA A 202 62.87 68.40 37.43
C ALA A 202 63.80 68.13 38.63
N ARG A 203 63.84 66.89 39.13
CA ARG A 203 64.77 66.50 40.19
C ARG A 203 66.22 66.57 39.74
N ALA A 204 66.52 66.12 38.53
CA ALA A 204 67.86 66.18 37.95
C ALA A 204 68.32 67.63 37.74
N GLN A 205 67.44 68.50 37.22
CA GLN A 205 67.68 69.94 37.06
C GLN A 205 68.00 70.58 38.41
N HIS A 206 67.17 70.36 39.43
CA HIS A 206 67.41 70.91 40.75
C HIS A 206 68.72 70.40 41.37
N GLY A 207 69.04 69.11 41.22
CA GLY A 207 70.31 68.56 41.68
C GLY A 207 71.52 69.14 40.95
N ALA A 208 71.42 69.37 39.63
CA ALA A 208 72.45 70.03 38.85
C ALA A 208 72.66 71.48 39.29
N GLU A 209 71.58 72.24 39.47
CA GLU A 209 71.62 73.62 40.00
C GLU A 209 72.33 73.69 41.36
N GLN A 210 72.04 72.75 42.27
CA GLN A 210 72.70 72.69 43.58
C GLN A 210 74.21 72.43 43.46
N LEU A 211 74.62 71.46 42.64
CA LEU A 211 76.04 71.13 42.44
C LEU A 211 76.81 72.29 41.80
N LEU A 212 76.20 72.92 40.81
CA LEU A 212 76.76 74.06 40.10
C LEU A 212 76.92 75.29 41.01
N THR A 213 75.94 75.55 41.87
CA THR A 213 76.00 76.60 42.89
C THR A 213 77.12 76.30 43.92
N ALA A 214 77.23 75.05 44.37
CA ALA A 214 78.28 74.63 45.31
C ALA A 214 79.70 74.73 44.73
N ALA A 215 79.84 74.57 43.42
CA ALA A 215 81.11 74.72 42.70
C ALA A 215 81.54 76.20 42.47
N GLY A 216 80.70 77.17 42.83
CA GLY A 216 81.04 78.60 42.74
C GLY A 216 81.04 79.18 41.32
N LEU A 217 80.41 78.49 40.35
CA LEU A 217 80.23 79.01 38.99
C LEU A 217 79.21 80.15 39.01
N GLY A 218 79.61 81.34 38.54
CA GLY A 218 78.71 82.49 38.37
C GLY A 218 77.65 82.24 37.31
N SER A 219 76.56 83.01 37.33
CA SER A 219 75.38 82.82 36.47
C SER A 219 75.68 82.77 34.96
N GLU A 220 76.75 83.44 34.51
CA GLU A 220 77.17 83.43 33.11
C GLU A 220 77.76 82.07 32.67
N ALA A 221 78.61 81.45 33.48
CA ALA A 221 79.17 80.13 33.15
C ALA A 221 78.10 79.02 33.20
N LEU A 222 77.07 79.19 34.03
CA LEU A 222 75.91 78.31 34.07
C LEU A 222 75.08 78.37 32.79
N ALA A 223 74.93 79.57 32.23
CA ALA A 223 74.22 79.77 30.97
C ALA A 223 74.94 79.03 29.82
N GLU A 224 76.26 79.19 29.67
CA GLU A 224 77.03 78.49 28.62
C GLU A 224 76.97 76.96 28.74
N VAL A 225 77.14 76.41 29.95
CA VAL A 225 77.07 74.96 30.17
C VAL A 225 75.67 74.44 29.89
N SER A 226 74.62 75.16 30.30
CA SER A 226 73.23 74.76 30.03
C SER A 226 72.93 74.76 28.52
N GLU A 227 73.43 75.76 27.78
CA GLU A 227 73.24 75.87 26.34
C GLU A 227 73.98 74.75 25.59
N ALA A 228 75.21 74.40 26.02
CA ALA A 228 75.96 73.27 25.49
C ALA A 228 75.26 71.92 25.72
N ILE A 229 74.69 71.70 26.91
CA ILE A 229 73.93 70.47 27.23
C ILE A 229 72.66 70.39 26.39
N VAL A 230 71.89 71.48 26.27
CA VAL A 230 70.68 71.52 25.43
C VAL A 230 71.03 71.30 23.96
N GLY A 231 72.13 71.88 23.48
CA GLY A 231 72.66 71.65 22.14
C GLY A 231 73.01 70.18 21.88
N ALA A 232 73.75 69.55 22.80
CA ALA A 232 74.10 68.13 22.70
C ALA A 232 72.86 67.20 22.77
N ALA A 233 71.90 67.51 23.65
CA ALA A 233 70.65 66.76 23.75
C ALA A 233 69.80 66.86 22.48
N ARG A 234 69.73 68.03 21.85
CA ARG A 234 69.07 68.20 20.53
C ARG A 234 69.75 67.38 19.45
N ALA A 235 71.08 67.45 19.36
CA ALA A 235 71.85 66.68 18.37
C ALA A 235 71.60 65.17 18.53
N SER A 236 71.59 64.66 19.76
CA SER A 236 71.36 63.24 20.03
C SER A 236 69.90 62.81 19.78
N ALA A 237 68.93 63.70 20.00
CA ALA A 237 67.52 63.47 19.67
C ALA A 237 67.27 63.45 18.16
N GLU A 238 67.96 64.32 17.39
CA GLU A 238 67.91 64.33 15.93
C GLU A 238 68.55 63.08 15.34
N GLU A 239 69.68 62.64 15.89
CA GLU A 239 70.33 61.38 15.52
C GLU A 239 69.40 60.17 15.77
N SER A 240 68.68 60.17 16.89
CA SER A 240 67.68 59.14 17.21
C SER A 240 66.46 59.18 16.29
N ARG A 241 66.06 60.37 15.81
CA ARG A 241 64.96 60.54 14.83
C ARG A 241 65.34 60.06 13.42
N GLY A 242 66.62 60.16 13.05
CA GLY A 242 67.14 59.66 11.77
C GLY A 242 67.23 58.13 11.70
N ARG A 243 67.16 57.45 12.85
CA ARG A 243 67.15 55.99 12.93
C ARG A 243 65.72 55.49 12.70
N VAL A 244 65.42 55.06 11.48
CA VAL A 244 64.15 54.42 11.14
C VAL A 244 63.94 53.23 12.08
N PRO A 245 62.89 53.21 12.91
CA PRO A 245 62.58 52.05 13.72
C PRO A 245 62.21 50.91 12.77
N VAL A 246 63.04 49.86 12.74
CA VAL A 246 62.71 48.63 12.04
C VAL A 246 61.44 48.08 12.69
N PRO A 247 60.33 47.93 11.94
CA PRO A 247 59.11 47.40 12.52
C PRO A 247 59.38 45.98 13.04
N PRO A 248 58.83 45.60 14.22
CA PRO A 248 58.94 44.23 14.68
C PRO A 248 58.39 43.29 13.61
N PRO A 249 58.98 42.10 13.41
CA PRO A 249 58.48 41.14 12.44
C PRO A 249 57.00 40.88 12.75
N ALA A 250 56.16 41.03 11.72
CA ALA A 250 54.74 40.75 11.83
C ALA A 250 54.57 39.37 12.46
N ARG A 251 53.99 39.33 13.67
CA ARG A 251 53.57 38.06 14.28
C ARG A 251 52.59 37.43 13.30
N THR A 252 53.03 36.34 12.68
CA THR A 252 52.21 35.46 11.87
C THR A 252 50.97 35.14 12.71
N GLN A 253 49.82 35.71 12.33
CA GLN A 253 48.56 35.25 12.90
C GLN A 253 48.49 33.74 12.65
N PRO A 254 48.15 32.91 13.65
CA PRO A 254 47.87 31.52 13.38
C PRO A 254 46.79 31.47 12.29
N PRO A 255 46.92 30.61 11.27
CA PRO A 255 45.90 30.50 10.24
C PRO A 255 44.58 30.23 10.94
N ILE A 256 43.62 31.13 10.73
CA ILE A 256 42.21 30.83 11.01
C ILE A 256 41.97 29.54 10.24
N ALA A 257 41.70 28.46 10.99
CA ALA A 257 41.30 27.20 10.41
C ALA A 257 40.18 27.53 9.42
N ALA A 258 40.47 27.32 8.13
CA ALA A 258 39.48 27.43 7.10
C ALA A 258 38.28 26.61 7.57
N ALA A 259 37.11 27.25 7.60
CA ALA A 259 35.86 26.52 7.71
C ALA A 259 35.92 25.36 6.69
N PRO A 260 35.46 24.15 7.07
CA PRO A 260 35.48 23.02 6.16
C PRO A 260 34.85 23.45 4.84
N GLU A 261 35.63 23.27 3.77
CA GLU A 261 35.19 23.46 2.39
C GLU A 261 33.85 22.73 2.23
N PRO A 262 32.78 23.40 1.73
CA PRO A 262 31.53 22.73 1.51
C PRO A 262 31.80 21.55 0.57
N ALA A 263 31.45 20.35 1.03
CA ALA A 263 31.56 19.13 0.25
C ALA A 263 31.01 19.38 -1.17
N PRO A 264 31.66 18.85 -2.21
CA PRO A 264 31.15 18.98 -3.57
C PRO A 264 29.68 18.53 -3.61
N PRO A 265 28.81 19.21 -4.37
CA PRO A 265 27.42 18.83 -4.46
C PRO A 265 27.35 17.37 -4.88
N VAL A 266 26.77 16.54 -4.01
CA VAL A 266 26.41 15.16 -4.33
C VAL A 266 25.47 15.26 -5.51
N THR A 267 25.94 14.84 -6.68
CA THR A 267 25.11 14.62 -7.86
C THR A 267 23.91 13.79 -7.44
N PRO A 268 22.67 14.22 -7.72
CA PRO A 268 21.51 13.38 -7.47
C PRO A 268 21.67 12.07 -8.26
N PRO A 269 21.30 10.92 -7.69
CA PRO A 269 21.33 9.67 -8.43
C PRO A 269 20.43 9.81 -9.67
N THR A 270 21.03 9.59 -10.82
CA THR A 270 20.35 9.36 -12.09
C THR A 270 19.27 8.31 -11.88
N ALA A 271 18.02 8.75 -11.93
CA ALA A 271 16.90 7.88 -12.15
C ALA A 271 16.93 7.40 -13.62
N GLY A 272 16.93 6.09 -13.81
CA GLY A 272 16.37 5.46 -15.01
C GLY A 272 17.36 4.76 -15.91
N GLU A 273 17.74 3.53 -15.55
CA GLU A 273 17.82 2.45 -16.53
C GLU A 273 16.88 1.33 -16.02
N PRO A 274 15.87 0.92 -16.79
CA PRO A 274 14.95 -0.13 -16.35
C PRO A 274 15.70 -1.47 -16.30
N PRO A 275 15.51 -2.30 -15.25
CA PRO A 275 16.00 -3.66 -15.28
C PRO A 275 15.24 -4.44 -16.34
N THR A 276 16.01 -5.06 -17.25
CA THR A 276 15.57 -6.13 -18.14
C THR A 276 14.90 -7.23 -17.29
N GLU A 277 13.60 -7.47 -17.53
CA GLU A 277 12.89 -8.65 -17.05
C GLU A 277 13.54 -9.91 -17.67
N GLU A 278 14.28 -10.66 -16.86
CA GLU A 278 14.45 -12.10 -17.10
C GLU A 278 13.15 -12.82 -16.74
N PRO A 279 12.69 -13.80 -17.55
CA PRO A 279 11.48 -14.55 -17.25
C PRO A 279 11.69 -15.43 -16.01
N PRO A 280 10.68 -15.56 -15.12
CA PRO A 280 10.79 -16.43 -13.96
C PRO A 280 10.84 -17.90 -14.39
N THR A 281 11.92 -18.57 -14.01
CA THR A 281 12.03 -20.02 -14.00
C THR A 281 11.01 -20.58 -13.01
N GLU A 282 10.10 -21.37 -13.53
CA GLU A 282 9.07 -22.12 -12.82
C GLU A 282 9.73 -23.24 -11.98
N GLU A 283 9.93 -23.00 -10.68
CA GLU A 283 10.26 -24.06 -9.72
C GLU A 283 8.97 -24.67 -9.14
N PRO A 284 8.87 -26.02 -9.03
CA PRO A 284 7.67 -26.70 -8.55
C PRO A 284 7.46 -26.49 -7.04
N PRO A 285 6.20 -26.47 -6.55
CA PRO A 285 5.90 -26.26 -5.15
C PRO A 285 6.37 -27.45 -4.29
N VAL A 286 7.22 -27.15 -3.30
CA VAL A 286 7.57 -28.06 -2.22
C VAL A 286 6.38 -28.13 -1.26
N SER A 287 5.75 -29.30 -1.20
CA SER A 287 4.76 -29.65 -0.17
C SER A 287 5.36 -29.51 1.24
N GLY A 288 4.94 -28.48 1.97
CA GLY A 288 5.09 -28.41 3.43
C GLY A 288 3.96 -29.18 4.15
N PRO A 289 4.22 -29.78 5.32
CA PRO A 289 3.20 -30.52 6.07
C PRO A 289 2.14 -29.57 6.70
N PRO A 290 0.91 -30.07 6.96
CA PRO A 290 -0.19 -29.26 7.45
C PRO A 290 0.08 -28.77 8.89
N VAL A 291 -0.05 -27.46 9.08
CA VAL A 291 -0.07 -26.81 10.41
C VAL A 291 -1.45 -27.04 11.02
N THR A 292 -1.47 -27.79 12.12
CA THR A 292 -2.64 -27.99 12.97
C THR A 292 -3.02 -26.67 13.67
N PRO A 293 -4.28 -26.19 13.60
CA PRO A 293 -4.69 -25.01 14.37
C PRO A 293 -4.84 -25.36 15.86
N GLU A 294 -4.16 -24.59 16.70
CA GLU A 294 -4.29 -24.57 18.16
C GLU A 294 -5.68 -24.05 18.59
N PRO A 295 -6.34 -24.65 19.61
CA PRO A 295 -7.64 -24.17 20.07
C PRO A 295 -7.52 -22.87 20.89
N PRO A 296 -8.55 -22.00 20.85
CA PRO A 296 -8.54 -20.73 21.58
C PRO A 296 -8.59 -20.95 23.10
N THR A 297 -7.65 -20.32 23.81
CA THR A 297 -7.62 -20.25 25.27
C THR A 297 -8.75 -19.33 25.75
N SER A 298 -9.70 -19.90 26.50
CA SER A 298 -10.76 -19.15 27.18
C SER A 298 -10.17 -18.16 28.21
N PRO A 299 -10.67 -16.91 28.30
CA PRO A 299 -10.30 -16.01 29.38
C PRO A 299 -11.01 -16.40 30.67
N ALA A 300 -10.25 -16.46 31.76
CA ALA A 300 -10.73 -16.64 33.13
C ALA A 300 -11.44 -15.37 33.62
N PRO A 301 -12.48 -15.49 34.47
CA PRO A 301 -13.14 -14.33 35.06
C PRO A 301 -12.31 -13.76 36.22
N GLU A 302 -11.92 -12.49 36.10
CA GLU A 302 -11.47 -11.65 37.22
C GLU A 302 -12.61 -11.52 38.23
N GLN A 303 -12.36 -12.02 39.44
CA GLN A 303 -13.18 -11.75 40.61
C GLN A 303 -12.91 -10.30 41.02
N GLY A 304 -13.96 -9.48 40.97
CA GLY A 304 -13.94 -8.13 41.51
C GLY A 304 -13.69 -8.16 43.01
N GLU A 305 -12.65 -7.46 43.43
CA GLU A 305 -12.40 -7.09 44.81
C GLU A 305 -13.45 -6.09 45.27
N ASP A 306 -14.18 -6.47 46.32
CA ASP A 306 -14.98 -5.61 47.17
C ASP A 306 -14.09 -4.54 47.82
N ALA A 307 -14.46 -3.27 47.66
CA ALA A 307 -14.06 -2.20 48.55
C ALA A 307 -15.18 -1.15 48.69
N SER A 308 -15.81 -1.16 49.87
CA SER A 308 -16.42 -0.04 50.62
C SER A 308 -17.54 0.79 49.98
#